data_AF-A0A8C9RSK7-F1
#
_entry.id   AF-A0A8C9RSK7-F1
#
_cell.length_a   1.000
_cell.length_b   1.000
_cell.length_c   1.000
_cell.angle_alpha   90.00
_cell.angle_beta   90.00
_cell.angle_gamma   90.00
#
_symmetry.space_group_name_H-M   'P 1'
#
loop_
_entity.id
_entity.type
_entity.pdbx_description
1 polymer ?
#
loop_
_entity_poly.entity_id
_entity_poly.type
_entity_poly.pdbx_seq_one_letter_code
_entity_poly.pdbx_strand_id
1 'polypeptide(L)'
;MMLNYKLCLLVLAMAAYCLGSEIKRSVMCEGSPISLFCAHSVIKIYDAKYRYTDSFFCGHVQPLPNMSNVTCSLPEAYKIISERCDGEALCDLLSTSVFPDSCKGTFKYLDIAYSCLEKYTAVTPEGFVQRLSCEEGVISIHKANYRHTAFLSSEGEPHQQVDDPECLQSEALSVLSQKCNGKRVCELSVSPAFLSDPCADGIKYLNTSYTCLPVKGSVSCEHSVSELNCGTDVIKVFYATYGRRDGTTCSAGHDPHKVANVNCFLNCTQMLSIRCDGKTRCSVSATNSAFPDPCVGTKKYLEVFYGCFPARRSITCEGSISYLGCGKDLIMVYDANYGRSNSTVCSAGRPDSQTTTTNCFLPGAFKVMSEKCNDRSKCEVMASNSVFTDPCYGTYKYLEVSYGCLPAIA
;
A
#
# COMPACT_ATOMS: atom_id res chain seq x y z
N MET A 1 10.78 7.13 53.44
CA MET A 1 9.31 7.19 53.30
C MET A 1 8.98 7.78 51.93
N MET A 2 8.78 6.92 50.93
CA MET A 2 8.30 7.28 49.59
C MET A 2 6.99 6.53 49.35
N LEU A 3 5.86 7.23 49.32
CA LEU A 3 4.57 6.76 48.80
C LEU A 3 3.84 8.00 48.27
N ASN A 4 3.87 8.24 46.96
CA ASN A 4 2.92 7.77 45.93
C ASN A 4 1.62 8.59 45.87
N TYR A 5 1.64 9.57 44.96
CA TYR A 5 0.47 10.24 44.38
C TYR A 5 -0.33 9.23 43.53
N LYS A 6 -1.34 8.60 44.13
CA LYS A 6 -2.43 7.88 43.43
C LYS A 6 -3.69 8.72 43.55
N LEU A 7 -3.96 9.62 42.60
CA LEU A 7 -5.33 10.04 42.25
C LEU A 7 -5.37 10.88 40.96
N CYS A 8 -5.00 10.30 39.82
CA CYS A 8 -5.44 10.81 38.50
C CYS A 8 -5.23 9.75 37.41
N LEU A 9 -6.03 8.68 37.45
CA LEU A 9 -6.04 7.64 36.43
C LEU A 9 -7.44 7.04 36.35
N LEU A 10 -8.36 7.73 35.67
CA LEU A 10 -9.63 7.14 35.26
C LEU A 10 -10.37 7.83 34.10
N VAL A 11 -9.74 8.74 33.37
CA VAL A 11 -10.35 9.30 32.14
C VAL A 11 -9.26 9.44 31.08
N LEU A 12 -8.96 8.35 30.36
CA LEU A 12 -8.31 8.35 29.02
C LEU A 12 -8.09 6.93 28.43
N ALA A 13 -8.85 5.93 28.85
CA ALA A 13 -8.84 4.61 28.22
C ALA A 13 -10.23 4.37 27.62
N MET A 14 -10.40 4.66 26.33
CA MET A 14 -11.39 4.10 25.38
C MET A 14 -11.34 4.89 24.05
N ALA A 15 -10.18 4.90 23.40
CA ALA A 15 -10.06 5.18 21.97
C ALA A 15 -8.88 4.39 21.40
N ALA A 16 -9.19 3.47 20.50
CA ALA A 16 -8.27 2.81 19.56
C ALA A 16 -7.22 1.82 20.14
N TYR A 17 -7.68 0.75 20.78
CA TYR A 17 -6.98 -0.55 20.69
C TYR A 17 -7.60 -1.38 19.57
N CYS A 18 -7.25 -1.03 18.33
CA CYS A 18 -7.31 -1.89 17.13
C CYS A 18 -6.44 -1.20 16.05
N LEU A 19 -5.33 -1.83 15.65
CA LEU A 19 -4.26 -1.40 14.71
C LEU A 19 -3.06 -0.68 15.36
N GLY A 20 -2.09 -1.48 15.82
CA GLY A 20 -0.91 -1.06 16.58
C GLY A 20 0.24 -0.38 15.82
N SER A 21 -0.03 0.57 14.92
CA SER A 21 1.02 1.50 14.46
C SER A 21 0.40 2.79 13.89
N GLU A 22 0.72 3.93 14.49
CA GLU A 22 0.32 5.26 13.99
C GLU A 22 0.95 5.54 12.62
N ILE A 23 0.13 5.96 11.65
CA ILE A 23 0.62 6.40 10.34
C ILE A 23 1.20 7.80 10.49
N LYS A 24 2.50 7.91 10.24
CA LYS A 24 3.25 9.15 10.16
C LYS A 24 3.19 9.71 8.75
N ARG A 25 3.37 11.03 8.63
CA ARG A 25 3.47 11.73 7.35
C ARG A 25 4.73 12.59 7.32
N SER A 26 5.40 12.62 6.18
CA SER A 26 6.57 13.48 5.95
C SER A 26 6.50 14.13 4.57
N VAL A 27 6.80 15.41 4.50
CA VAL A 27 6.87 16.19 3.26
C VAL A 27 8.29 16.73 3.12
N MET A 28 8.92 16.47 1.98
CA MET A 28 10.28 16.92 1.67
C MET A 28 10.30 17.67 0.34
N CYS A 29 10.91 18.85 0.33
CA CYS A 29 11.04 19.68 -0.86
C CYS A 29 12.17 19.19 -1.77
N GLU A 30 12.06 19.47 -3.07
CA GLU A 30 13.10 19.17 -4.05
C GLU A 30 14.44 19.80 -3.63
N GLY A 31 15.51 18.98 -3.62
CA GLY A 31 16.84 19.36 -3.15
C GLY A 31 17.08 19.14 -1.66
N SER A 32 16.04 18.86 -0.87
CA SER A 32 16.18 18.46 0.54
C SER A 32 16.42 16.95 0.67
N PRO A 33 17.19 16.51 1.68
CA PRO A 33 17.29 15.09 1.99
C PRO A 33 15.94 14.57 2.50
N ILE A 34 15.50 13.46 1.93
CA ILE A 34 14.44 12.61 2.47
C ILE A 34 15.07 11.89 3.65
N SER A 35 14.68 12.20 4.89
CA SER A 35 15.09 11.45 6.07
C SER A 35 13.86 10.90 6.80
N LEU A 36 13.72 9.58 6.79
CA LEU A 36 12.69 8.86 7.55
C LEU A 36 13.36 8.02 8.63
N PHE A 37 12.82 8.01 9.84
CA PHE A 37 13.42 7.30 10.96
C PHE A 37 12.41 6.57 11.84
N CYS A 38 12.75 5.33 12.18
CA CYS A 38 12.03 4.46 13.08
C CYS A 38 12.98 3.92 14.15
N ALA A 39 12.80 4.36 15.40
CA ALA A 39 13.62 3.87 16.52
C ALA A 39 13.26 2.41 16.84
N HIS A 40 14.25 1.53 16.85
CA HIS A 40 14.12 0.09 17.17
C HIS A 40 13.06 -0.67 16.34
N SER A 41 12.72 -0.14 15.17
CA SER A 41 11.68 -0.63 14.28
C SER A 41 12.09 -0.33 12.84
N VAL A 42 11.29 -0.76 11.87
CA VAL A 42 11.57 -0.50 10.45
C VAL A 42 10.44 0.26 9.79
N ILE A 43 10.80 1.05 8.79
CA ILE A 43 9.90 1.85 8.00
C ILE A 43 9.04 0.92 7.12
N LYS A 44 7.74 1.21 7.08
CA LYS A 44 6.82 0.69 6.06
C LYS A 44 6.11 1.84 5.38
N ILE A 45 6.33 2.00 4.08
CA ILE A 45 5.68 2.98 3.22
C ILE A 45 4.28 2.48 2.85
N TYR A 46 3.27 3.34 3.03
CA TYR A 46 1.88 3.09 2.62
C TYR A 46 1.50 3.87 1.36
N ASP A 47 2.09 5.05 1.20
CA ASP A 47 1.85 5.93 0.06
C ASP A 47 3.06 6.85 -0.09
N ALA A 48 3.43 7.16 -1.33
CA ALA A 48 4.37 8.22 -1.61
C ALA A 48 3.99 8.91 -2.92
N LYS A 49 3.95 10.24 -2.89
CA LYS A 49 3.51 11.06 -4.01
C LYS A 49 4.50 12.16 -4.28
N TYR A 50 5.05 12.16 -5.50
CA TYR A 50 5.88 13.25 -5.98
C TYR A 50 5.01 14.22 -6.77
N ARG A 51 4.95 15.47 -6.30
CA ARG A 51 4.02 16.51 -6.80
C ARG A 51 4.75 17.83 -7.01
N TYR A 52 4.16 18.71 -7.81
CA TYR A 52 4.52 20.12 -7.89
C TYR A 52 3.64 20.96 -6.95
N THR A 53 4.14 22.11 -6.51
CA THR A 53 3.34 23.07 -5.72
C THR A 53 3.40 24.47 -6.30
N ASP A 54 2.34 25.23 -6.07
CA ASP A 54 2.38 26.68 -5.98
C ASP A 54 2.78 27.04 -4.53
N SER A 55 4.01 27.50 -4.35
CA SER A 55 4.61 28.25 -3.22
C SER A 55 4.37 27.93 -1.71
N PHE A 56 3.42 27.09 -1.26
CA PHE A 56 3.06 27.05 0.17
C PHE A 56 3.90 26.08 1.05
N PHE A 57 4.27 24.89 0.55
CA PHE A 57 4.97 23.88 1.38
C PHE A 57 6.50 24.08 1.45
N CYS A 58 7.10 24.67 0.42
CA CYS A 58 8.56 24.82 0.31
C CYS A 58 9.06 26.25 0.47
N GLY A 59 8.21 27.17 0.97
CA GLY A 59 8.62 28.49 1.45
C GLY A 59 9.22 29.47 0.42
N HIS A 60 9.12 29.22 -0.89
CA HIS A 60 9.71 30.11 -1.90
C HIS A 60 8.73 31.16 -2.48
N VAL A 61 9.26 32.37 -2.62
CA VAL A 61 8.65 33.59 -3.16
C VAL A 61 8.30 33.43 -4.65
N GLN A 62 7.07 33.84 -4.98
CA GLN A 62 6.44 34.09 -6.30
C GLN A 62 6.77 33.17 -7.49
N PRO A 63 5.75 32.55 -8.13
CA PRO A 63 5.95 31.81 -9.37
C PRO A 63 6.47 32.74 -10.48
N LEU A 64 7.49 32.28 -11.22
CA LEU A 64 7.94 32.94 -12.45
C LEU A 64 6.74 33.09 -13.40
N PRO A 65 6.53 34.26 -14.02
CA PRO A 65 5.42 34.45 -14.93
C PRO A 65 5.65 33.57 -16.16
N ASN A 66 4.62 32.83 -16.55
CA ASN A 66 4.50 32.09 -17.81
C ASN A 66 4.98 30.62 -17.83
N MET A 67 4.61 29.81 -16.82
CA MET A 67 4.56 28.35 -16.99
C MET A 67 3.12 27.86 -17.12
N SER A 68 2.84 27.29 -18.28
CA SER A 68 1.62 26.54 -18.56
C SER A 68 1.37 25.48 -17.49
N ASN A 69 0.09 25.24 -17.23
CA ASN A 69 -0.46 24.39 -16.18
C ASN A 69 -0.13 22.90 -16.43
N VAL A 70 1.15 22.52 -16.31
CA VAL A 70 1.63 21.15 -16.49
C VAL A 70 1.46 20.42 -15.16
N THR A 71 0.47 19.53 -15.10
CA THR A 71 0.26 18.62 -13.98
C THR A 71 1.39 17.60 -13.95
N CYS A 72 2.42 17.86 -13.16
CA CYS A 72 3.55 16.93 -12.98
C CYS A 72 3.33 16.04 -11.77
N SER A 73 2.85 14.82 -11.98
CA SER A 73 2.86 13.78 -10.96
C SER A 73 3.72 12.63 -11.44
N LEU A 74 4.50 12.03 -10.55
CA LEU A 74 5.15 10.75 -10.83
C LEU A 74 4.37 9.63 -10.10
N PRO A 75 3.47 8.90 -10.79
CA PRO A 75 2.68 7.82 -10.19
C PRO A 75 3.55 6.72 -9.57
N GLU A 76 4.78 6.55 -10.04
CA GLU A 76 5.73 5.55 -9.58
C GLU A 76 6.49 5.94 -8.30
N ALA A 77 6.24 7.13 -7.74
CA ALA A 77 6.94 7.60 -6.55
C ALA A 77 6.82 6.62 -5.36
N TYR A 78 5.62 6.08 -5.13
CA TYR A 78 5.39 5.04 -4.13
C TYR A 78 6.32 3.83 -4.32
N LYS A 79 6.42 3.31 -5.55
CA LYS A 79 7.23 2.12 -5.85
C LYS A 79 8.70 2.39 -5.55
N ILE A 80 9.23 3.53 -6.01
CA ILE A 80 10.64 3.90 -5.83
C ILE A 80 10.98 4.06 -4.35
N ILE A 81 10.12 4.73 -3.58
CA ILE A 81 10.35 5.00 -2.16
C ILE A 81 10.16 3.72 -1.32
N SER A 82 9.14 2.91 -1.61
CA SER A 82 8.93 1.61 -0.97
C SER A 82 10.11 0.68 -1.20
N GLU A 83 10.62 0.56 -2.44
CA GLU A 83 11.78 -0.28 -2.77
C GLU A 83 13.07 0.14 -2.04
N ARG A 84 13.20 1.43 -1.69
CA ARG A 84 14.42 1.96 -1.04
C ARG A 84 14.32 2.06 0.49
N CYS A 85 13.11 2.27 1.03
CA CYS A 85 12.92 2.57 2.45
C CYS A 85 12.26 1.45 3.24
N ASP A 86 11.48 0.56 2.62
CA ASP A 86 10.81 -0.51 3.36
C ASP A 86 11.82 -1.43 4.04
N GLY A 87 11.62 -1.69 5.34
CA GLY A 87 12.51 -2.56 6.12
C GLY A 87 13.78 -1.88 6.63
N GLU A 88 14.01 -0.59 6.35
CA GLU A 88 15.10 0.19 6.93
C GLU A 88 14.70 0.88 8.23
N ALA A 89 15.65 1.04 9.16
CA ALA A 89 15.43 1.85 10.37
C ALA A 89 15.59 3.35 10.10
N LEU A 90 16.48 3.70 9.15
CA LEU A 90 16.77 5.04 8.68
C LEU A 90 16.79 5.00 7.15
N CYS A 91 15.98 5.83 6.49
CA CYS A 91 15.99 5.99 5.05
C CYS A 91 16.39 7.43 4.71
N ASP A 92 17.64 7.60 4.29
CA ASP A 92 18.20 8.88 3.84
C ASP A 92 18.41 8.86 2.32
N LEU A 93 17.61 9.64 1.57
CA LEU A 93 17.68 9.74 0.11
C LEU A 93 17.78 11.20 -0.34
N LEU A 94 18.51 11.49 -1.42
CA LEU A 94 18.51 12.82 -2.03
C LEU A 94 17.40 12.90 -3.10
N SER A 95 16.43 13.80 -2.95
CA SER A 95 15.26 13.84 -3.85
C SER A 95 15.64 14.00 -5.33
N THR A 96 16.72 14.74 -5.63
CA THR A 96 17.20 15.04 -6.99
C THR A 96 17.87 13.85 -7.68
N SER A 97 18.32 12.83 -6.93
CA SER A 97 18.92 11.61 -7.48
C SER A 97 17.93 10.46 -7.60
N VAL A 98 16.72 10.61 -7.05
CA VAL A 98 15.71 9.55 -6.95
C VAL A 98 14.68 9.64 -8.06
N PHE A 99 14.28 10.84 -8.45
CA PHE A 99 13.22 11.06 -9.44
C PHE A 99 13.79 11.71 -10.71
N PRO A 100 13.49 11.19 -11.91
CA PRO A 100 13.80 11.89 -13.16
C PRO A 100 13.18 13.29 -13.15
N ASP A 101 13.88 14.28 -13.68
CA ASP A 101 13.33 15.64 -13.80
C ASP A 101 12.26 15.68 -14.91
N SER A 102 11.06 15.22 -14.57
CA SER A 102 9.92 15.18 -15.48
C SER A 102 9.40 16.57 -15.82
N CYS A 103 9.71 17.61 -15.03
CA CYS A 103 9.18 18.97 -15.20
C CYS A 103 10.18 20.05 -14.77
N LYS A 104 10.97 20.51 -15.75
CA LYS A 104 11.94 21.59 -15.58
C LYS A 104 11.26 22.91 -15.22
N GLY A 105 11.81 23.61 -14.21
CA GLY A 105 11.38 24.97 -13.84
C GLY A 105 10.23 25.06 -12.83
N THR A 106 9.75 23.93 -12.30
CA THR A 106 8.75 23.91 -11.21
C THR A 106 9.33 23.39 -9.90
N PHE A 107 8.91 23.96 -8.77
CA PHE A 107 9.25 23.42 -7.45
C PHE A 107 8.44 22.15 -7.16
N LYS A 108 9.13 21.07 -6.83
CA LYS A 108 8.50 19.79 -6.48
C LYS A 108 8.68 19.45 -5.00
N TYR A 109 7.82 18.57 -4.51
CA TYR A 109 7.93 17.98 -3.18
C TYR A 109 7.51 16.51 -3.22
N LEU A 110 8.05 15.74 -2.29
CA LEU A 110 7.67 14.36 -2.02
C LEU A 110 6.85 14.33 -0.73
N ASP A 111 5.68 13.74 -0.78
CA ASP A 111 4.82 13.47 0.37
C ASP A 111 4.74 11.97 0.62
N ILE A 112 5.08 11.53 1.83
CA ILE A 112 5.22 10.13 2.21
C ILE A 112 4.33 9.84 3.42
N ALA A 113 3.49 8.82 3.31
CA ALA A 113 2.81 8.20 4.45
C ALA A 113 3.50 6.88 4.82
N TYR A 114 3.93 6.74 6.07
CA TYR A 114 4.67 5.57 6.54
C TYR A 114 4.33 5.22 7.99
N SER A 115 4.60 4.00 8.44
CA SER A 115 4.61 3.66 9.87
C SER A 115 5.91 2.98 10.24
N CYS A 116 6.15 2.89 11.54
CA CYS A 116 7.22 2.09 12.11
C CYS A 116 6.64 0.76 12.58
N LEU A 117 7.15 -0.34 12.03
CA LEU A 117 6.72 -1.69 12.36
C LEU A 117 7.84 -2.47 13.04
N GLU A 118 7.46 -3.39 13.92
CA GLU A 118 8.40 -4.31 14.54
C GLU A 118 9.07 -5.18 13.46
N LYS A 119 10.39 -5.29 13.54
CA LYS A 119 11.22 -6.08 12.63
C LYS A 119 11.44 -7.46 13.22
N TYR A 120 11.20 -8.49 12.41
CA TYR A 120 11.58 -9.86 12.70
C TYR A 120 12.72 -10.30 11.79
N THR A 121 13.59 -11.17 12.30
CA THR A 121 14.69 -11.77 11.54
C THR A 121 14.66 -13.29 11.70
N ALA A 122 14.97 -13.99 10.62
CA ALA A 122 15.14 -15.44 10.60
C ALA A 122 16.45 -15.78 9.88
N VAL A 123 17.28 -16.60 10.50
CA VAL A 123 18.53 -17.10 9.92
C VAL A 123 18.46 -18.61 9.90
N THR A 124 18.68 -19.22 8.73
CA THR A 124 18.55 -20.66 8.56
C THR A 124 19.68 -21.19 7.68
N PRO A 125 20.42 -22.22 8.13
CA PRO A 125 21.46 -22.84 7.30
C PRO A 125 20.85 -23.58 6.12
N GLU A 126 21.64 -23.73 5.06
CA GLU A 126 21.31 -24.62 3.94
C GLU A 126 21.03 -26.05 4.43
N GLY A 127 20.03 -26.69 3.81
CA GLY A 127 19.56 -28.03 4.15
C GLY A 127 18.45 -28.05 5.21
N PHE A 128 18.14 -26.91 5.83
CA PHE A 128 17.07 -26.78 6.83
C PHE A 128 15.85 -26.03 6.29
N VAL A 129 14.74 -26.08 7.03
CA VAL A 129 13.50 -25.36 6.73
C VAL A 129 13.47 -24.04 7.48
N GLN A 130 13.34 -22.93 6.76
CA GLN A 130 13.09 -21.62 7.35
C GLN A 130 11.59 -21.44 7.55
N ARG A 131 11.19 -21.09 8.77
CA ARG A 131 9.80 -20.82 9.15
C ARG A 131 9.62 -19.36 9.54
N LEU A 132 8.77 -18.65 8.81
CA LEU A 132 8.34 -17.28 9.11
C LEU A 132 6.90 -17.34 9.63
N SER A 133 6.56 -16.54 10.64
CA SER A 133 5.22 -16.58 11.24
C SER A 133 4.84 -15.23 11.82
N CYS A 134 3.58 -14.85 11.62
CA CYS A 134 2.95 -13.70 12.25
C CYS A 134 1.85 -14.17 13.21
N GLU A 135 1.86 -13.66 14.44
CA GLU A 135 0.78 -13.89 15.40
C GLU A 135 -0.50 -13.17 14.99
N GLU A 136 -0.36 -11.96 14.46
CA GLU A 136 -1.42 -11.14 13.90
C GLU A 136 -0.97 -10.56 12.56
N GLY A 137 -1.90 -10.44 11.61
CA GLY A 137 -1.60 -9.95 10.28
C GLY A 137 -0.87 -10.97 9.39
N VAL A 138 -0.12 -10.48 8.42
CA VAL A 138 0.54 -11.29 7.38
C VAL A 138 1.99 -10.88 7.16
N ILE A 139 2.80 -11.84 6.70
CA ILE A 139 4.22 -11.65 6.42
C ILE A 139 4.42 -10.64 5.28
N SER A 140 5.32 -9.68 5.48
CA SER A 140 5.88 -8.82 4.45
C SER A 140 7.39 -8.82 4.56
N ILE A 141 8.06 -9.47 3.62
CA ILE A 141 9.51 -9.56 3.55
C ILE A 141 10.06 -8.29 2.91
N HIS A 142 11.13 -7.76 3.50
CA HIS A 142 11.82 -6.56 3.01
C HIS A 142 13.26 -6.85 2.60
N LYS A 143 13.92 -7.82 3.23
CA LYS A 143 15.27 -8.26 2.88
C LYS A 143 15.36 -9.78 2.95
N ALA A 144 16.00 -10.40 1.97
CA ALA A 144 16.42 -11.80 2.06
C ALA A 144 17.73 -11.99 1.31
N ASN A 145 18.73 -12.53 2.01
CA ASN A 145 20.07 -12.74 1.48
C ASN A 145 20.46 -14.19 1.70
N TYR A 146 20.70 -14.92 0.61
CA TYR A 146 21.28 -16.26 0.65
C TYR A 146 22.76 -16.17 0.31
N ARG A 147 23.61 -16.48 1.28
CA ARG A 147 25.05 -16.22 1.19
C ARG A 147 25.90 -17.09 2.11
N HIS A 148 27.20 -17.13 1.81
CA HIS A 148 28.21 -17.71 2.69
C HIS A 148 28.66 -16.70 3.75
N THR A 149 28.93 -17.17 4.97
CA THR A 149 29.58 -16.37 6.01
C THR A 149 30.92 -17.03 6.33
N ALA A 150 32.03 -16.38 5.97
CA ALA A 150 33.35 -16.89 6.31
C ALA A 150 33.73 -16.45 7.73
N PHE A 151 34.06 -17.40 8.59
CA PHE A 151 34.75 -17.12 9.85
C PHE A 151 36.25 -17.19 9.59
N LEU A 152 36.95 -16.06 9.54
CA LEU A 152 38.41 -16.05 9.58
C LEU A 152 38.85 -16.33 11.02
N SER A 153 39.46 -17.49 11.25
CA SER A 153 40.19 -17.78 12.47
C SER A 153 41.65 -17.36 12.28
N SER A 154 42.00 -16.16 12.72
CA SER A 154 43.38 -15.86 13.11
C SER A 154 43.49 -16.09 14.61
N GLU A 155 44.46 -16.92 15.04
CA GLU A 155 44.73 -17.18 16.45
C GLU A 155 44.85 -15.86 17.23
N GLY A 156 43.90 -15.61 18.15
CA GLY A 156 44.06 -14.60 19.21
C GLY A 156 43.16 -13.37 19.21
N GLU A 157 42.22 -13.17 18.26
CA GLU A 157 41.31 -12.01 18.28
C GLU A 157 39.82 -12.36 18.10
N PRO A 158 38.88 -11.48 18.52
CA PRO A 158 37.45 -11.76 18.48
C PRO A 158 36.96 -11.97 17.05
N HIS A 159 36.11 -12.99 16.85
CA HIS A 159 35.54 -13.32 15.55
C HIS A 159 34.88 -12.10 14.87
N GLN A 160 35.55 -11.54 13.87
CA GLN A 160 34.90 -10.63 12.93
C GLN A 160 34.24 -11.47 11.83
N GLN A 161 32.92 -11.39 11.77
CA GLN A 161 32.12 -11.98 10.71
C GLN A 161 32.40 -11.19 9.42
N VAL A 162 33.23 -11.75 8.53
CA VAL A 162 33.56 -11.10 7.26
C VAL A 162 32.69 -11.71 6.18
N ASP A 163 31.86 -10.83 5.64
CA ASP A 163 30.90 -11.17 4.61
C ASP A 163 31.63 -11.26 3.25
N ASP A 164 31.65 -12.46 2.64
CA ASP A 164 32.10 -12.61 1.26
C ASP A 164 31.09 -11.90 0.31
N PRO A 165 31.51 -10.83 -0.39
CA PRO A 165 30.65 -10.08 -1.30
C PRO A 165 30.39 -10.82 -2.62
N GLU A 166 31.22 -11.81 -2.99
CA GLU A 166 31.05 -12.58 -4.24
C GLU A 166 30.01 -13.70 -4.07
N CYS A 167 29.76 -14.17 -2.84
CA CYS A 167 28.76 -15.19 -2.56
C CYS A 167 27.44 -14.58 -2.06
N LEU A 168 26.72 -13.84 -2.92
CA LEU A 168 25.39 -13.32 -2.62
C LEU A 168 24.41 -13.62 -3.76
N GLN A 169 23.28 -14.23 -3.40
CA GLN A 169 22.17 -14.44 -4.31
C GLN A 169 21.24 -13.21 -4.31
N SER A 170 21.16 -12.49 -5.45
CA SER A 170 20.39 -11.23 -5.60
C SER A 170 18.86 -11.41 -5.72
N GLU A 171 18.39 -12.55 -6.19
CA GLU A 171 16.97 -12.87 -6.38
C GLU A 171 16.28 -13.47 -5.14
N ALA A 172 17.01 -13.79 -4.07
CA ALA A 172 16.49 -14.44 -2.87
C ALA A 172 15.30 -13.68 -2.28
N LEU A 173 15.39 -12.34 -2.25
CA LEU A 173 14.28 -11.47 -1.85
C LEU A 173 13.03 -11.68 -2.71
N SER A 174 13.19 -11.72 -4.03
CA SER A 174 12.06 -11.84 -4.95
C SER A 174 11.38 -13.21 -4.84
N VAL A 175 12.16 -14.28 -4.72
CA VAL A 175 11.68 -15.66 -4.56
C VAL A 175 10.94 -15.81 -3.23
N LEU A 176 11.54 -15.35 -2.12
CA LEU A 176 10.92 -15.44 -0.81
C LEU A 176 9.67 -14.56 -0.70
N SER A 177 9.75 -13.30 -1.16
CA SER A 177 8.60 -12.38 -1.15
C SER A 177 7.42 -12.98 -1.88
N GLN A 178 7.67 -13.57 -3.04
CA GLN A 178 6.65 -14.23 -3.83
C GLN A 178 6.04 -15.44 -3.11
N LYS A 179 6.83 -16.28 -2.45
CA LYS A 179 6.31 -17.47 -1.76
C LYS A 179 5.62 -17.16 -0.43
N CYS A 180 6.11 -16.18 0.31
CA CYS A 180 5.73 -15.95 1.70
C CYS A 180 4.89 -14.69 1.94
N ASN A 181 5.00 -13.64 1.12
CA ASN A 181 4.24 -12.41 1.39
C ASN A 181 2.73 -12.70 1.40
N GLY A 182 2.06 -12.14 2.39
CA GLY A 182 0.64 -12.36 2.62
C GLY A 182 0.29 -13.65 3.36
N LYS A 183 1.23 -14.59 3.53
CA LYS A 183 0.97 -15.76 4.39
C LYS A 183 1.06 -15.36 5.86
N ARG A 184 0.29 -16.03 6.70
CA ARG A 184 0.44 -15.95 8.16
C ARG A 184 1.62 -16.79 8.64
N VAL A 185 1.80 -17.96 8.02
CA VAL A 185 2.94 -18.88 8.24
C VAL A 185 3.51 -19.25 6.89
N CYS A 186 4.83 -19.17 6.75
CA CYS A 186 5.54 -19.61 5.55
C CYS A 186 6.70 -20.53 5.93
N GLU A 187 6.78 -21.69 5.29
CA GLU A 187 7.85 -22.66 5.49
C GLU A 187 8.52 -22.93 4.14
N LEU A 188 9.86 -22.83 4.11
CA LEU A 188 10.66 -22.95 2.89
C LEU A 188 11.91 -23.78 3.17
N SER A 189 12.18 -24.78 2.34
CA SER A 189 13.44 -25.53 2.39
C SER A 189 14.57 -24.70 1.78
N VAL A 190 15.56 -24.34 2.60
CA VAL A 190 16.74 -23.59 2.15
C VAL A 190 17.64 -24.54 1.38
N SER A 191 17.65 -24.41 0.06
CA SER A 191 18.46 -25.27 -0.81
C SER A 191 18.88 -24.55 -2.10
N PRO A 192 19.99 -24.97 -2.73
CA PRO A 192 20.41 -24.48 -4.04
C PRO A 192 19.37 -24.69 -5.14
N ALA A 193 18.57 -25.76 -5.05
CA ALA A 193 17.50 -26.03 -6.02
C ALA A 193 16.39 -24.96 -5.98
N PHE A 194 16.24 -24.27 -4.86
CA PHE A 194 15.19 -23.27 -4.66
C PHE A 194 15.70 -21.83 -4.84
N LEU A 195 16.92 -21.53 -4.40
CA LEU A 195 17.47 -20.16 -4.44
C LEU A 195 18.54 -19.96 -5.51
N SER A 196 18.94 -21.02 -6.24
CA SER A 196 20.18 -21.06 -7.03
C SER A 196 21.42 -20.95 -6.15
N ASP A 197 22.46 -21.72 -6.45
CA ASP A 197 23.69 -21.68 -5.66
C ASP A 197 24.48 -20.39 -5.94
N PRO A 198 24.72 -19.50 -4.96
CA PRO A 198 25.55 -18.31 -5.15
C PRO A 198 27.05 -18.64 -5.21
N CYS A 199 27.52 -19.72 -4.58
CA CYS A 199 28.94 -20.08 -4.58
C CYS A 199 29.16 -21.56 -4.26
N ALA A 200 30.08 -22.23 -4.96
CA ALA A 200 30.23 -23.69 -4.87
C ALA A 200 30.72 -24.19 -3.49
N ASP A 201 31.49 -23.37 -2.76
CA ASP A 201 32.16 -23.79 -1.53
C ASP A 201 31.62 -23.07 -0.29
N GLY A 202 31.55 -23.80 0.82
CA GLY A 202 31.19 -23.28 2.14
C GLY A 202 29.71 -23.44 2.53
N ILE A 203 29.42 -23.26 3.83
CA ILE A 203 28.05 -23.38 4.37
C ILE A 203 27.30 -22.07 4.16
N LYS A 204 26.24 -22.13 3.35
CA LYS A 204 25.38 -20.97 3.05
C LYS A 204 24.23 -20.88 4.06
N TYR A 205 23.79 -19.66 4.31
CA TYR A 205 22.66 -19.35 5.20
C TYR A 205 21.73 -18.37 4.52
N LEU A 206 20.43 -18.54 4.78
CA LEU A 206 19.39 -17.61 4.37
C LEU A 206 19.04 -16.70 5.55
N ASN A 207 19.39 -15.43 5.43
CA ASN A 207 18.96 -14.38 6.36
C ASN A 207 17.76 -13.64 5.77
N THR A 208 16.64 -13.65 6.48
CA THR A 208 15.40 -13.02 6.05
C THR A 208 14.93 -12.02 7.11
N SER A 209 14.68 -10.78 6.70
CA SER A 209 14.05 -9.74 7.51
C SER A 209 12.65 -9.45 7.00
N TYR A 210 11.66 -9.46 7.90
CA TYR A 210 10.26 -9.26 7.58
C TYR A 210 9.53 -8.49 8.68
N THR A 211 8.35 -7.98 8.35
CA THR A 211 7.39 -7.42 9.31
C THR A 211 6.07 -8.16 9.22
N CYS A 212 5.24 -8.02 10.24
CA CYS A 212 3.86 -8.47 10.22
C CYS A 212 2.94 -7.28 9.94
N LEU A 213 2.33 -7.25 8.75
CA LEU A 213 1.40 -6.21 8.36
C LEU A 213 0.03 -6.51 8.96
N PRO A 214 -0.58 -5.58 9.73
CA PRO A 214 -1.89 -5.78 10.35
C PRO A 214 -3.02 -5.60 9.33
N VAL A 215 -3.04 -6.45 8.31
CA VAL A 215 -3.98 -6.41 7.18
C VAL A 215 -4.76 -7.72 7.10
N LYS A 216 -5.93 -7.68 6.46
CA LYS A 216 -6.78 -8.86 6.23
C LYS A 216 -6.30 -9.59 4.98
N GLY A 217 -6.37 -10.93 5.00
CA GLY A 217 -6.14 -11.79 3.83
C GLY A 217 -7.45 -12.38 3.31
N SER A 218 -7.61 -12.42 1.99
CA SER A 218 -8.72 -13.07 1.29
C SER A 218 -8.17 -14.00 0.22
N VAL A 219 -8.70 -15.22 0.16
CA VAL A 219 -8.33 -16.23 -0.85
C VAL A 219 -9.60 -16.68 -1.57
N SER A 220 -9.57 -16.71 -2.90
CA SER A 220 -10.72 -17.11 -3.71
C SER A 220 -10.28 -17.97 -4.89
N CYS A 221 -10.80 -19.19 -5.00
CA CYS A 221 -10.44 -20.11 -6.07
C CYS A 221 -10.88 -19.58 -7.45
N GLU A 222 -10.23 -20.06 -8.52
CA GLU A 222 -10.60 -19.69 -9.90
C GLU A 222 -12.12 -19.88 -10.15
N HIS A 223 -12.73 -18.89 -10.81
CA HIS A 223 -14.17 -18.72 -11.03
C HIS A 223 -15.02 -18.35 -9.80
N SER A 224 -14.42 -18.21 -8.63
CA SER A 224 -15.11 -17.65 -7.44
C SER A 224 -15.03 -16.13 -7.42
N VAL A 225 -15.87 -15.49 -6.60
CA VAL A 225 -15.83 -14.05 -6.34
C VAL A 225 -15.15 -13.81 -5.00
N SER A 226 -14.16 -12.92 -4.99
CA SER A 226 -13.55 -12.40 -3.77
C SER A 226 -14.31 -11.18 -3.29
N GLU A 227 -14.76 -11.21 -2.03
CA GLU A 227 -15.51 -10.14 -1.38
C GLU A 227 -14.63 -9.48 -0.32
N LEU A 228 -14.16 -8.26 -0.59
CA LEU A 228 -13.41 -7.45 0.37
C LEU A 228 -14.39 -6.53 1.10
N ASN A 229 -14.26 -6.43 2.43
CA ASN A 229 -15.19 -5.65 3.26
C ASN A 229 -14.48 -4.97 4.44
N CYS A 230 -14.78 -3.68 4.61
CA CYS A 230 -14.31 -2.81 5.68
C CYS A 230 -15.44 -2.13 6.47
N GLY A 231 -16.70 -2.51 6.25
CA GLY A 231 -17.84 -1.96 6.99
C GLY A 231 -18.05 -0.48 6.69
N THR A 232 -17.73 0.38 7.64
CA THR A 232 -17.76 1.85 7.48
C THR A 232 -16.43 2.44 7.01
N ASP A 233 -15.34 1.67 7.13
CA ASP A 233 -14.00 2.07 6.73
C ASP A 233 -13.76 1.76 5.25
N VAL A 234 -12.67 2.28 4.69
CA VAL A 234 -12.32 2.04 3.28
C VAL A 234 -11.18 1.04 3.13
N ILE A 235 -11.24 0.31 2.03
CA ILE A 235 -10.24 -0.68 1.62
C ILE A 235 -9.00 0.04 1.09
N LYS A 236 -7.83 -0.47 1.46
CA LYS A 236 -6.56 -0.21 0.78
C LYS A 236 -5.88 -1.54 0.50
N VAL A 237 -5.67 -1.85 -0.78
CA VAL A 237 -4.99 -3.07 -1.21
C VAL A 237 -3.48 -2.90 -1.06
N PHE A 238 -2.83 -3.85 -0.39
CA PHE A 238 -1.38 -3.89 -0.16
C PHE A 238 -0.67 -4.83 -1.12
N TYR A 239 -1.26 -6.00 -1.33
CA TYR A 239 -0.69 -7.03 -2.16
C TYR A 239 -1.80 -7.88 -2.74
N ALA A 240 -1.69 -8.23 -4.02
CA ALA A 240 -2.56 -9.21 -4.62
C ALA A 240 -1.85 -10.02 -5.69
N THR A 241 -2.22 -11.31 -5.77
CA THR A 241 -1.76 -12.19 -6.85
C THR A 241 -2.86 -13.06 -7.37
N TYR A 242 -2.84 -13.33 -8.66
CA TYR A 242 -3.67 -14.34 -9.31
C TYR A 242 -2.78 -15.46 -9.86
N GLY A 243 -3.03 -16.71 -9.47
CA GLY A 243 -2.19 -17.84 -9.87
C GLY A 243 -2.26 -19.01 -8.90
N ARG A 244 -1.15 -19.72 -8.72
CA ARG A 244 -0.93 -20.77 -7.73
C ARG A 244 0.49 -20.70 -7.16
N ARG A 245 0.59 -20.47 -5.85
CA ARG A 245 1.87 -20.41 -5.11
C ARG A 245 2.14 -21.64 -4.23
N ASP A 246 1.15 -22.51 -4.05
CA ASP A 246 1.27 -23.79 -3.34
C ASP A 246 0.30 -24.87 -3.87
N GLY A 247 0.54 -26.12 -3.46
CA GLY A 247 -0.23 -27.29 -3.90
C GLY A 247 -1.47 -27.58 -3.06
N THR A 248 -1.73 -26.82 -1.98
CA THR A 248 -2.78 -27.12 -1.00
C THR A 248 -3.96 -26.16 -1.10
N THR A 249 -3.72 -24.90 -1.45
CA THR A 249 -4.77 -23.90 -1.60
C THR A 249 -5.61 -24.21 -2.83
N CYS A 250 -6.94 -24.25 -2.67
CA CYS A 250 -7.87 -24.53 -3.76
C CYS A 250 -7.49 -25.80 -4.55
N SER A 251 -7.13 -26.89 -3.87
CA SER A 251 -6.73 -28.16 -4.51
C SER A 251 -7.80 -29.25 -4.46
N ALA A 252 -8.80 -29.10 -3.59
CA ALA A 252 -9.85 -30.09 -3.38
C ALA A 252 -10.61 -30.38 -4.70
N GLY A 253 -10.71 -31.68 -5.06
CA GLY A 253 -11.44 -32.12 -6.25
C GLY A 253 -10.74 -31.84 -7.58
N HIS A 254 -9.47 -31.42 -7.57
CA HIS A 254 -8.68 -31.20 -8.79
C HIS A 254 -7.65 -32.29 -9.03
N ASP A 255 -7.37 -32.54 -10.32
CA ASP A 255 -6.31 -33.42 -10.78
C ASP A 255 -4.94 -32.94 -10.25
N PRO A 256 -4.09 -33.82 -9.69
CA PRO A 256 -2.74 -33.48 -9.21
C PRO A 256 -1.90 -32.70 -10.23
N HIS A 257 -2.01 -33.02 -11.53
CA HIS A 257 -1.27 -32.33 -12.59
C HIS A 257 -1.72 -30.87 -12.75
N LYS A 258 -2.98 -30.54 -12.43
CA LYS A 258 -3.51 -29.16 -12.52
C LYS A 258 -3.14 -28.30 -11.31
N VAL A 259 -2.61 -28.89 -10.24
CA VAL A 259 -2.19 -28.17 -9.02
C VAL A 259 -0.68 -28.27 -8.76
N ALA A 260 0.06 -28.96 -9.63
CA ALA A 260 1.51 -29.15 -9.48
C ALA A 260 2.33 -27.88 -9.73
N ASN A 261 1.89 -27.00 -10.63
CA ASN A 261 2.63 -25.76 -10.93
C ASN A 261 2.40 -24.70 -9.85
N VAL A 262 3.29 -24.69 -8.85
CA VAL A 262 3.29 -23.74 -7.73
C VAL A 262 4.14 -22.50 -7.97
N ASN A 263 4.71 -22.36 -9.16
CA ASN A 263 5.50 -21.19 -9.59
C ASN A 263 4.70 -20.36 -10.59
N CYS A 264 3.37 -20.38 -10.46
CA CYS A 264 2.46 -19.64 -11.31
C CYS A 264 1.88 -18.47 -10.51
N PHE A 265 2.18 -17.23 -10.86
CA PHE A 265 1.52 -16.10 -10.21
C PHE A 265 1.69 -14.86 -11.08
N LEU A 266 0.69 -14.01 -11.04
CA LEU A 266 0.71 -12.68 -11.58
C LEU A 266 0.50 -11.72 -10.42
N ASN A 267 1.45 -10.80 -10.19
CA ASN A 267 1.21 -9.68 -9.30
C ASN A 267 0.16 -8.76 -9.95
N CYS A 268 -1.04 -8.73 -9.36
CA CYS A 268 -2.18 -7.93 -9.84
C CYS A 268 -2.56 -6.82 -8.87
N THR A 269 -1.66 -6.47 -7.93
CA THR A 269 -1.89 -5.46 -6.88
C THR A 269 -2.44 -4.17 -7.46
N GLN A 270 -1.79 -3.58 -8.46
CA GLN A 270 -2.23 -2.32 -9.06
C GLN A 270 -3.62 -2.41 -9.69
N MET A 271 -3.95 -3.52 -10.36
CA MET A 271 -5.27 -3.73 -10.96
C MET A 271 -6.37 -3.77 -9.88
N LEU A 272 -6.08 -4.39 -8.73
CA LEU A 272 -7.00 -4.43 -7.60
C LEU A 272 -7.06 -3.10 -6.86
N SER A 273 -5.94 -2.42 -6.66
CA SER A 273 -5.91 -1.09 -6.04
C SER A 273 -6.79 -0.12 -6.82
N ILE A 274 -6.67 -0.07 -8.15
CA ILE A 274 -7.53 0.76 -9.01
C ILE A 274 -9.02 0.42 -8.83
N ARG A 275 -9.34 -0.85 -8.60
CA ARG A 275 -10.72 -1.33 -8.51
C ARG A 275 -11.34 -1.17 -7.12
N CYS A 276 -10.54 -1.31 -6.07
CA CYS A 276 -11.01 -1.52 -4.70
C CYS A 276 -10.57 -0.45 -3.70
N ASP A 277 -9.47 0.26 -3.93
CA ASP A 277 -9.03 1.29 -2.98
C ASP A 277 -10.12 2.35 -2.78
N GLY A 278 -10.33 2.77 -1.54
CA GLY A 278 -11.30 3.79 -1.16
C GLY A 278 -12.77 3.34 -1.11
N LYS A 279 -13.07 2.09 -1.48
CA LYS A 279 -14.41 1.51 -1.31
C LYS A 279 -14.56 0.85 0.05
N THR A 280 -15.78 0.81 0.58
CA THR A 280 -16.06 0.06 1.82
C THR A 280 -16.28 -1.44 1.56
N ARG A 281 -16.70 -1.79 0.34
CA ARG A 281 -16.84 -3.14 -0.18
C ARG A 281 -16.34 -3.23 -1.62
N CYS A 282 -15.68 -4.33 -1.96
CA CYS A 282 -15.22 -4.58 -3.33
C CYS A 282 -15.38 -6.07 -3.68
N SER A 283 -16.08 -6.34 -4.77
CA SER A 283 -16.29 -7.70 -5.29
C SER A 283 -15.48 -7.90 -6.57
N VAL A 284 -14.67 -8.96 -6.62
CA VAL A 284 -13.74 -9.22 -7.73
C VAL A 284 -13.75 -10.69 -8.12
N SER A 285 -14.12 -11.00 -9.38
CA SER A 285 -14.12 -12.37 -9.88
C SER A 285 -12.70 -12.87 -10.18
N ALA A 286 -12.30 -13.99 -9.57
CA ALA A 286 -11.01 -14.63 -9.79
C ALA A 286 -11.00 -15.39 -11.13
N THR A 287 -10.90 -14.67 -12.24
CA THR A 287 -11.05 -15.23 -13.60
C THR A 287 -10.04 -14.65 -14.57
N ASN A 288 -9.83 -15.37 -15.68
CA ASN A 288 -8.94 -14.94 -16.76
C ASN A 288 -9.42 -13.69 -17.53
N SER A 289 -10.69 -13.30 -17.36
CA SER A 289 -11.21 -12.04 -17.91
C SER A 289 -10.92 -10.84 -17.00
N ALA A 290 -10.79 -11.07 -15.69
CA ALA A 290 -10.40 -10.04 -14.74
C ALA A 290 -8.86 -9.87 -14.67
N PHE A 291 -8.11 -10.95 -14.86
CA PHE A 291 -6.65 -10.98 -14.80
C PHE A 291 -6.09 -11.81 -15.95
N PRO A 292 -5.04 -11.37 -16.66
CA PRO A 292 -4.35 -12.20 -17.64
C PRO A 292 -3.98 -13.58 -17.07
N ASP A 293 -4.11 -14.65 -17.86
CA ASP A 293 -3.77 -16.01 -17.39
C ASP A 293 -2.24 -16.18 -17.30
N PRO A 294 -1.65 -16.31 -16.09
CA PRO A 294 -0.22 -16.54 -15.95
C PRO A 294 0.24 -17.95 -16.34
N CYS A 295 -0.65 -18.95 -16.36
CA CYS A 295 -0.27 -20.34 -16.53
C CYS A 295 -1.45 -21.22 -17.01
N VAL A 296 -1.59 -21.32 -18.32
CA VAL A 296 -2.65 -22.14 -18.95
C VAL A 296 -2.57 -23.60 -18.47
N GLY A 297 -3.73 -24.17 -18.13
CA GLY A 297 -3.86 -25.56 -17.67
C GLY A 297 -3.66 -25.77 -16.16
N THR A 298 -3.15 -24.77 -15.45
CA THR A 298 -3.04 -24.81 -13.97
C THR A 298 -4.27 -24.17 -13.34
N LYS A 299 -4.79 -24.80 -12.28
CA LYS A 299 -5.91 -24.26 -11.49
C LYS A 299 -5.42 -23.14 -10.60
N LYS A 300 -5.99 -21.94 -10.74
CA LYS A 300 -5.52 -20.73 -10.06
C LYS A 300 -6.40 -20.36 -8.86
N TYR A 301 -5.98 -19.35 -8.13
CA TYR A 301 -6.70 -18.66 -7.07
C TYR A 301 -6.20 -17.22 -6.98
N LEU A 302 -7.07 -16.34 -6.53
CA LEU A 302 -6.78 -14.95 -6.21
C LEU A 302 -6.49 -14.84 -4.71
N GLU A 303 -5.37 -14.25 -4.36
CA GLU A 303 -5.03 -13.83 -3.01
C GLU A 303 -4.98 -12.32 -2.95
N VAL A 304 -5.63 -11.74 -1.95
CA VAL A 304 -5.68 -10.29 -1.72
C VAL A 304 -5.41 -9.99 -0.26
N PHE A 305 -4.48 -9.07 -0.02
CA PHE A 305 -4.16 -8.55 1.30
C PHE A 305 -4.50 -7.07 1.33
N TYR A 306 -5.40 -6.69 2.23
CA TYR A 306 -5.94 -5.35 2.28
C TYR A 306 -6.17 -4.87 3.73
N GLY A 307 -5.94 -3.58 3.96
CA GLY A 307 -6.25 -2.92 5.22
C GLY A 307 -7.58 -2.19 5.15
N CYS A 308 -8.15 -1.93 6.33
CA CYS A 308 -9.32 -1.08 6.50
C CYS A 308 -8.89 0.19 7.23
N PHE A 309 -9.12 1.34 6.60
CA PHE A 309 -8.71 2.63 7.12
C PHE A 309 -9.93 3.51 7.40
N PRO A 310 -9.98 4.16 8.57
CA PRO A 310 -11.07 5.08 8.89
C PRO A 310 -11.23 6.15 7.80
N ALA A 311 -12.46 6.29 7.30
CA ALA A 311 -12.79 7.29 6.30
C ALA A 311 -14.06 8.05 6.67
N ARG A 312 -14.05 9.34 6.39
CA ARG A 312 -15.20 10.22 6.39
C ARG A 312 -15.87 10.14 5.02
N ARG A 313 -17.20 10.05 5.02
CA ARG A 313 -18.02 10.06 3.80
C ARG A 313 -18.74 11.40 3.69
N SER A 314 -18.60 12.06 2.55
CA SER A 314 -19.31 13.29 2.21
C SER A 314 -20.22 13.05 1.00
N ILE A 315 -21.47 13.49 1.08
CA ILE A 315 -22.45 13.42 -0.01
C ILE A 315 -22.96 14.83 -0.26
N THR A 316 -22.87 15.29 -1.51
CA THR A 316 -23.30 16.62 -1.94
C THR A 316 -24.14 16.50 -3.21
N CYS A 317 -25.39 16.94 -3.16
CA CYS A 317 -26.30 16.85 -4.31
C CYS A 317 -25.87 17.79 -5.45
N GLU A 318 -26.18 17.42 -6.70
CA GLU A 318 -25.86 18.23 -7.89
C GLU A 318 -26.43 19.66 -7.75
N GLY A 319 -25.59 20.66 -8.01
CA GLY A 319 -25.84 22.10 -7.82
C GLY A 319 -25.39 22.67 -6.47
N SER A 320 -24.97 21.83 -5.52
CA SER A 320 -24.46 22.27 -4.21
C SER A 320 -22.93 22.25 -4.12
N ILE A 321 -22.37 22.91 -3.10
CA ILE A 321 -20.93 22.93 -2.82
C ILE A 321 -20.60 21.85 -1.79
N SER A 322 -19.64 20.98 -2.12
CA SER A 322 -19.11 19.97 -1.20
C SER A 322 -18.06 20.60 -0.32
N TYR A 323 -18.17 20.40 0.99
CA TYR A 323 -17.21 20.84 1.99
C TYR A 323 -16.50 19.65 2.64
N LEU A 324 -15.19 19.56 2.48
CA LEU A 324 -14.34 18.59 3.18
C LEU A 324 -13.49 19.32 4.20
N GLY A 325 -13.29 18.73 5.38
CA GLY A 325 -12.53 19.37 6.45
C GLY A 325 -11.84 18.37 7.38
N CYS A 326 -10.59 18.67 7.71
CA CYS A 326 -9.73 17.88 8.60
C CYS A 326 -9.20 18.68 9.80
N GLY A 327 -9.67 19.91 10.00
CA GLY A 327 -9.26 20.72 11.16
C GLY A 327 -7.81 21.14 11.04
N LYS A 328 -6.93 20.59 11.89
CA LYS A 328 -5.48 20.80 11.79
C LYS A 328 -4.81 19.80 10.83
N ASP A 329 -5.44 18.68 10.56
CA ASP A 329 -4.95 17.62 9.68
C ASP A 329 -5.25 17.94 8.22
N LEU A 330 -4.70 17.14 7.30
CA LEU A 330 -4.80 17.32 5.87
C LEU A 330 -5.68 16.23 5.24
N ILE A 331 -6.51 16.64 4.28
CA ILE A 331 -7.43 15.76 3.56
C ILE A 331 -6.64 14.79 2.67
N MET A 332 -7.02 13.52 2.71
CA MET A 332 -6.63 12.49 1.74
C MET A 332 -7.88 11.84 1.17
N VAL A 333 -8.20 12.16 -0.08
CA VAL A 333 -9.29 11.53 -0.83
C VAL A 333 -8.89 10.09 -1.15
N TYR A 334 -9.77 9.16 -0.79
CA TYR A 334 -9.62 7.73 -1.05
C TYR A 334 -10.42 7.28 -2.28
N ASP A 335 -11.63 7.82 -2.46
CA ASP A 335 -12.48 7.58 -3.63
C ASP A 335 -13.42 8.78 -3.84
N ALA A 336 -13.85 8.99 -5.08
CA ALA A 336 -14.93 9.92 -5.35
C ALA A 336 -15.72 9.52 -6.60
N ASN A 337 -17.04 9.72 -6.55
CA ASN A 337 -17.95 9.52 -7.66
C ASN A 337 -18.88 10.74 -7.80
N TYR A 338 -18.90 11.36 -8.97
CA TYR A 338 -19.97 12.26 -9.36
C TYR A 338 -20.93 11.51 -10.28
N GLY A 339 -22.12 11.20 -9.79
CA GLY A 339 -23.03 10.29 -10.47
C GLY A 339 -24.23 9.92 -9.60
N ARG A 340 -24.70 8.68 -9.70
CA ARG A 340 -25.76 8.14 -8.83
C ARG A 340 -25.58 6.64 -8.66
N SER A 341 -25.38 6.22 -7.42
CA SER A 341 -25.21 4.82 -6.97
C SER A 341 -26.41 4.31 -6.14
N ASN A 342 -27.31 5.20 -5.72
CA ASN A 342 -28.42 4.91 -4.83
C ASN A 342 -29.64 5.80 -5.20
N SER A 343 -30.83 5.22 -5.23
CA SER A 343 -32.07 5.90 -5.62
C SER A 343 -32.62 6.84 -4.54
N THR A 344 -32.26 6.65 -3.28
CA THR A 344 -32.80 7.43 -2.15
C THR A 344 -31.94 8.65 -1.79
N VAL A 345 -30.64 8.61 -2.07
CA VAL A 345 -29.72 9.73 -1.81
C VAL A 345 -30.06 10.91 -2.73
N CYS A 346 -30.14 12.14 -2.18
CA CYS A 346 -30.46 13.35 -2.95
C CYS A 346 -31.73 13.20 -3.84
N SER A 347 -32.78 12.58 -3.30
CA SER A 347 -34.03 12.27 -4.04
C SER A 347 -35.20 13.19 -3.70
N ALA A 348 -35.12 13.94 -2.60
CA ALA A 348 -36.22 14.79 -2.13
C ALA A 348 -36.63 15.81 -3.20
N GLY A 349 -37.92 15.84 -3.54
CA GLY A 349 -38.49 16.76 -4.54
C GLY A 349 -38.09 16.47 -5.98
N ARG A 350 -37.48 15.31 -6.27
CA ARG A 350 -37.07 14.90 -7.63
C ARG A 350 -38.05 13.89 -8.22
N PRO A 351 -38.37 13.98 -9.52
CA PRO A 351 -39.18 12.96 -10.20
C PRO A 351 -38.41 11.64 -10.34
N ASP A 352 -39.11 10.51 -10.32
CA ASP A 352 -38.52 9.16 -10.39
C ASP A 352 -37.65 8.94 -11.64
N SER A 353 -37.99 9.59 -12.75
CA SER A 353 -37.19 9.55 -13.97
C SER A 353 -35.76 10.07 -13.79
N GLN A 354 -35.50 10.88 -12.77
CA GLN A 354 -34.17 11.41 -12.44
C GLN A 354 -33.42 10.61 -11.36
N THR A 355 -34.07 9.68 -10.65
CA THR A 355 -33.50 9.00 -9.46
C THR A 355 -33.40 7.48 -9.58
N THR A 356 -34.08 6.89 -10.56
CA THR A 356 -34.13 5.42 -10.78
C THR A 356 -32.81 4.83 -11.32
N THR A 357 -32.03 5.60 -12.09
CA THR A 357 -30.73 5.16 -12.61
C THR A 357 -29.66 5.18 -11.52
N THR A 358 -29.25 4.01 -11.01
CA THR A 358 -28.25 3.88 -9.93
C THR A 358 -26.91 3.26 -10.36
N ASN A 359 -26.71 3.09 -11.66
CA ASN A 359 -25.47 2.60 -12.25
C ASN A 359 -24.72 3.73 -12.97
N CYS A 360 -24.74 4.94 -12.39
CA CYS A 360 -24.11 6.12 -12.95
C CYS A 360 -22.82 6.47 -12.21
N PHE A 361 -21.69 6.26 -12.88
CA PHE A 361 -20.37 6.43 -12.30
C PHE A 361 -19.44 7.25 -13.20
N LEU A 362 -18.67 8.17 -12.61
CA LEU A 362 -17.64 8.94 -13.28
C LEU A 362 -16.27 8.63 -12.66
N PRO A 363 -15.47 7.72 -13.24
CA PRO A 363 -14.13 7.40 -12.74
C PRO A 363 -13.20 8.62 -12.63
N GLY A 364 -13.40 9.63 -13.48
CA GLY A 364 -12.63 10.88 -13.44
C GLY A 364 -12.87 11.75 -12.20
N ALA A 365 -13.95 11.51 -11.43
CA ALA A 365 -14.28 12.30 -10.24
C ALA A 365 -13.22 12.16 -9.15
N PHE A 366 -12.66 10.95 -8.95
CA PHE A 366 -11.56 10.72 -8.00
C PHE A 366 -10.34 11.60 -8.31
N LYS A 367 -9.96 11.71 -9.58
CA LYS A 367 -8.83 12.55 -10.01
C LYS A 367 -9.08 14.02 -9.68
N VAL A 368 -10.25 14.54 -10.07
CA VAL A 368 -10.63 15.93 -9.82
C VAL A 368 -10.66 16.25 -8.33
N MET A 369 -11.27 15.39 -7.52
CA MET A 369 -11.32 15.58 -6.07
C MET A 369 -9.94 15.49 -5.43
N SER A 370 -9.12 14.53 -5.86
CA SER A 370 -7.75 14.39 -5.38
C SER A 370 -6.88 15.60 -5.70
N GLU A 371 -6.99 16.16 -6.90
CA GLU A 371 -6.24 17.35 -7.33
C GLU A 371 -6.69 18.61 -6.59
N LYS A 372 -7.99 18.74 -6.32
CA LYS A 372 -8.53 19.94 -5.65
C LYS A 372 -8.37 19.89 -4.14
N CYS A 373 -8.52 18.73 -3.51
CA CYS A 373 -8.71 18.64 -2.06
C CYS A 373 -7.60 18.01 -1.27
N ASN A 374 -6.77 17.14 -1.86
CA ASN A 374 -5.67 16.55 -1.11
C ASN A 374 -4.75 17.64 -0.55
N ASP A 375 -4.15 17.36 0.59
CA ASP A 375 -3.12 18.21 1.21
C ASP A 375 -3.64 19.57 1.71
N ARG A 376 -4.95 19.74 1.75
CA ARG A 376 -5.62 20.89 2.36
C ARG A 376 -6.29 20.48 3.65
N SER A 377 -6.36 21.39 4.62
CA SER A 377 -7.18 21.18 5.82
C SER A 377 -8.67 21.41 5.57
N LYS A 378 -9.00 22.17 4.52
CA LYS A 378 -10.36 22.48 4.07
C LYS A 378 -10.41 22.50 2.53
N CYS A 379 -11.46 21.95 1.95
CA CYS A 379 -11.67 21.96 0.50
C CYS A 379 -13.13 22.17 0.14
N GLU A 380 -13.37 23.00 -0.87
CA GLU A 380 -14.69 23.28 -1.42
C GLU A 380 -14.72 22.98 -2.92
N VAL A 381 -15.68 22.15 -3.35
CA VAL A 381 -15.86 21.78 -4.76
C VAL A 381 -17.33 21.77 -5.11
N MET A 382 -17.72 22.51 -6.16
CA MET A 382 -19.09 22.48 -6.67
C MET A 382 -19.40 21.13 -7.34
N ALA A 383 -20.47 20.46 -6.91
CA ALA A 383 -20.95 19.24 -7.52
C ALA A 383 -21.81 19.60 -8.76
N SER A 384 -21.16 19.82 -9.90
CA SER A 384 -21.85 20.25 -11.14
C SER A 384 -21.22 19.66 -12.39
N ASN A 385 -21.99 19.68 -13.49
CA ASN A 385 -21.53 19.21 -14.80
C ASN A 385 -20.38 20.05 -15.39
N SER A 386 -20.18 21.27 -14.88
CA SER A 386 -19.07 22.15 -15.27
C SER A 386 -17.75 21.76 -14.60
N VAL A 387 -17.79 21.12 -13.43
CA VAL A 387 -16.59 20.62 -12.74
C VAL A 387 -16.34 19.17 -13.08
N PHE A 388 -17.39 18.36 -13.15
CA PHE A 388 -17.37 16.94 -13.44
C PHE A 388 -18.22 16.71 -14.68
N THR A 389 -17.62 16.32 -15.81
CA THR A 389 -18.36 16.01 -17.05
C THR A 389 -19.57 15.13 -16.78
N ASP A 390 -20.72 15.37 -17.41
CA ASP A 390 -21.95 14.62 -17.12
C ASP A 390 -21.85 13.14 -17.55
N PRO A 391 -21.82 12.19 -16.61
CA PRO A 391 -21.76 10.76 -16.92
C PRO A 391 -23.10 10.14 -17.32
N CYS A 392 -24.24 10.78 -17.02
CA CYS A 392 -25.57 10.21 -17.23
C CYS A 392 -26.64 11.30 -17.39
N TYR A 393 -26.81 11.77 -18.62
CA TYR A 393 -27.77 12.82 -18.95
C TYR A 393 -29.20 12.47 -18.50
N GLY A 394 -29.90 13.46 -17.95
CA GLY A 394 -31.27 13.29 -17.44
C GLY A 394 -31.37 12.60 -16.07
N THR A 395 -30.27 12.08 -15.51
CA THR A 395 -30.22 11.59 -14.13
C THR A 395 -29.71 12.70 -13.21
N TYR A 396 -30.41 12.95 -12.11
CA TYR A 396 -29.96 13.92 -11.10
C TYR A 396 -28.85 13.31 -10.26
N LYS A 397 -27.67 13.91 -10.23
CA LYS A 397 -26.47 13.30 -9.65
C LYS A 397 -26.20 13.81 -8.23
N TYR A 398 -25.22 13.21 -7.59
CA TYR A 398 -24.57 13.71 -6.40
C TYR A 398 -23.07 13.38 -6.46
N LEU A 399 -22.27 14.24 -5.83
CA LEU A 399 -20.87 13.97 -5.55
C LEU A 399 -20.79 13.21 -4.23
N GLU A 400 -20.22 12.03 -4.28
CA GLU A 400 -19.90 11.19 -3.13
C GLU A 400 -18.38 11.11 -3.00
N VAL A 401 -17.85 11.42 -1.82
CA VAL A 401 -16.40 11.46 -1.56
C VAL A 401 -16.09 10.70 -0.27
N SER A 402 -15.17 9.74 -0.37
CA SER A 402 -14.57 9.08 0.78
C SER A 402 -13.19 9.68 1.02
N TYR A 403 -12.92 10.18 2.22
CA TYR A 403 -11.64 10.83 2.53
C TYR A 403 -11.20 10.57 3.98
N GLY A 404 -9.90 10.58 4.23
CA GLY A 404 -9.30 10.54 5.56
C GLY A 404 -8.65 11.87 5.92
N CYS A 405 -8.20 11.96 7.16
CA CYS A 405 -7.41 13.07 7.68
C CYS A 405 -6.05 12.52 8.12
N LEU A 406 -4.99 12.98 7.46
CA LEU A 406 -3.63 12.64 7.82
C LEU A 406 -3.03 13.76 8.68
N PRO A 407 -2.26 13.45 9.73
CA PRO A 407 -1.59 14.45 10.55
C PRO A 407 -0.87 15.48 9.68
N ALA A 408 -1.15 16.77 9.92
CA ALA A 408 -0.34 17.84 9.37
C ALA A 408 1.00 17.90 10.12
N ILE A 409 2.07 18.17 9.38
CA ILE A 409 3.40 18.35 9.97
C ILE A 409 3.34 19.57 10.88
N ALA A 410 3.75 19.40 12.14
CA ALA A 410 3.87 20.46 13.13
C ALA A 410 5.24 21.14 13.05
#